data_AF-A0A660USL5-F1
#
_entry.id   AF-A0A660USL5-F1
#
_cell.length_a   1.000
_cell.length_b   1.000
_cell.length_c   1.000
_cell.angle_alpha   90.00
_cell.angle_beta   90.00
_cell.angle_gamma   90.00
#
_symmetry.space_group_name_H-M   'P 1'
#
loop_
_entity.id
_entity.type
_entity.pdbx_description
1 polymer ?
#
loop_
_entity_poly.entity_id
_entity_poly.type
_entity_poly.pdbx_seq_one_letter_code
_entity_poly.pdbx_strand_id
1 'polypeptide(L)'
;VRYLVSATLETDDDESGIAKQSILGAGRTKAGEHLTVGMQNAADAAKVGVEIVHVGLQGIHPPVEVAEAYQEVIAAVQKKQAAIMNAQAERNTNLISLCGGVKKADELYDLATRYQHAREAEDAGVVQLGRELNGAVANAGGEIFQILTEAQSAAFEKIVLAKATGMRFADQLEAYRAGGDIFLSQHRLAMLEETLPSARKFVVIAEDADAEVYIIDLQKSEEDSLYKLNLDALENMTDR
;
A
#
# COMPACT_ATOMS: atom_id res chain seq x y z
N VAL A 1 -45.03 27.90 49.48
CA VAL A 1 -43.72 28.57 49.33
C VAL A 1 -43.14 28.15 48.00
N ARG A 2 -42.93 29.08 47.06
CA ARG A 2 -42.34 28.78 45.74
C ARG A 2 -40.82 28.95 45.86
N TYR A 3 -40.08 27.84 45.89
CA TYR A 3 -38.63 27.88 45.69
C TYR A 3 -38.36 27.50 44.23
N LEU A 4 -38.04 28.49 43.40
CA LEU A 4 -37.46 28.29 42.08
C LEU A 4 -35.98 28.58 42.23
N VAL A 5 -35.14 27.54 42.17
CA VAL A 5 -33.71 27.71 41.97
C VAL A 5 -33.52 27.82 40.45
N SER A 6 -33.31 29.03 39.96
CA SER A 6 -32.94 29.26 38.56
C SER A 6 -31.42 29.20 38.44
N ALA A 7 -30.90 28.21 37.72
CA ALA A 7 -29.51 28.21 37.27
C ALA A 7 -29.44 28.95 35.92
N THR A 8 -28.60 29.99 35.84
CA THR A 8 -28.41 30.76 34.61
C THR A 8 -27.78 29.88 33.53
N LEU A 9 -28.41 29.84 32.35
CA LEU A 9 -27.89 29.13 31.18
C LEU A 9 -26.91 30.06 30.45
N GLU A 10 -25.64 30.07 30.88
CA GLU A 10 -24.59 30.75 30.12
C GLU A 10 -24.09 29.81 29.03
N THR A 11 -24.35 30.20 27.77
CA THR A 11 -23.73 29.63 26.58
C THR A 11 -22.37 30.29 26.36
N ASP A 12 -21.41 29.49 25.89
CA ASP A 12 -20.02 29.88 25.62
C ASP A 12 -19.92 31.20 24.84
N ASP A 13 -19.75 32.30 25.55
CA ASP A 13 -19.20 33.56 25.03
C ASP A 13 -18.55 34.30 26.20
N ASP A 14 -17.39 33.80 26.61
CA ASP A 14 -16.43 34.59 27.39
C ASP A 14 -15.03 34.27 26.84
N GLU A 15 -14.45 35.22 26.11
CA GLU A 15 -13.06 35.28 25.62
C GLU A 15 -12.02 35.33 26.77
N SER A 16 -12.34 34.81 27.94
CA SER A 16 -11.54 34.93 29.16
C SER A 16 -11.21 33.57 29.78
N GLY A 17 -10.50 32.71 29.05
CA GLY A 17 -9.53 31.73 29.59
C GLY A 17 -9.95 30.71 30.66
N ILE A 18 -11.20 30.70 31.11
CA ILE A 18 -11.76 29.73 32.05
C ILE A 18 -12.83 29.00 31.26
N ALA A 19 -12.51 27.76 30.85
CA ALA A 19 -13.46 26.89 30.18
C ALA A 19 -14.69 26.65 31.08
N LYS A 20 -15.71 27.50 30.98
CA LYS A 20 -17.01 27.33 31.61
C LYS A 20 -17.65 26.14 30.91
N GLN A 21 -17.69 25.00 31.59
CA GLN A 21 -18.18 23.76 31.01
C GLN A 21 -19.71 23.86 30.82
N SER A 22 -20.18 23.75 29.57
CA SER A 22 -21.61 23.77 29.25
C SER A 22 -22.40 22.73 30.05
N ILE A 23 -23.55 23.15 30.60
CA ILE A 23 -24.51 22.27 31.31
C ILE A 23 -25.21 21.32 30.32
N LEU A 24 -25.07 21.50 29.00
CA LEU A 24 -25.49 20.51 28.01
C LEU A 24 -24.46 19.38 27.83
N GLY A 25 -23.21 19.59 28.26
CA GLY A 25 -22.09 18.65 28.15
C GLY A 25 -21.42 18.35 29.50
N ALA A 26 -20.10 18.60 29.60
CA ALA A 26 -19.28 18.22 30.75
C ALA A 26 -19.60 18.96 32.06
N GLY A 27 -20.35 20.06 32.02
CA GLY A 27 -20.69 20.89 33.19
C GLY A 27 -21.81 20.33 34.07
N ARG A 28 -22.54 19.29 33.62
CA ARG A 28 -23.71 18.73 34.32
C ARG A 28 -23.39 18.24 35.72
N THR A 29 -22.24 17.61 35.89
CA THR A 29 -21.82 17.04 37.17
C THR A 29 -21.60 18.14 38.21
N LYS A 30 -20.83 19.17 37.86
CA LYS A 30 -20.58 20.33 38.73
C LYS A 30 -21.86 21.11 39.04
N ALA A 31 -22.74 21.27 38.05
CA ALA A 31 -24.03 21.91 38.26
C ALA A 31 -24.91 21.10 39.24
N GLY A 32 -24.92 19.77 39.14
CA GLY A 32 -25.62 18.88 40.07
C GLY A 32 -25.07 18.97 41.50
N GLU A 33 -23.76 19.03 41.67
CA GLU A 33 -23.10 19.23 42.97
C GLU A 33 -23.51 20.57 43.60
N HIS A 34 -23.44 21.67 42.84
CA HIS A 34 -23.86 22.99 43.31
C HIS A 34 -25.34 23.03 43.71
N LEU A 35 -26.22 22.41 42.92
CA LEU A 35 -27.64 22.31 43.23
C LEU A 35 -27.89 21.45 44.48
N THR A 36 -27.15 20.37 44.66
CA THR A 36 -27.25 19.51 45.86
C THR A 36 -26.97 20.32 47.12
N VAL A 37 -25.86 21.07 47.14
CA VAL A 37 -25.49 21.94 48.27
C VAL A 37 -26.53 23.04 48.50
N GLY A 38 -26.96 23.72 47.43
CA GLY A 38 -27.94 24.80 47.52
C GLY A 38 -29.30 24.33 48.04
N MET A 39 -29.78 23.18 47.56
CA MET A 39 -31.04 22.61 48.00
C MET A 39 -30.97 22.08 49.43
N GLN A 40 -29.85 21.50 49.86
CA GLN A 40 -29.67 21.04 51.25
C GLN A 40 -29.76 22.23 52.22
N ASN A 41 -29.04 23.32 51.93
CA ASN A 41 -29.08 24.54 52.74
C ASN A 41 -30.51 25.11 52.86
N ALA A 42 -31.29 25.04 51.78
CA ALA A 42 -32.69 25.47 51.79
C ALA A 42 -33.59 24.53 52.61
N ALA A 43 -33.37 23.22 52.55
CA ALA A 43 -34.11 22.23 53.34
C ALA A 43 -33.82 22.36 54.85
N ASP A 44 -32.56 22.63 55.21
CA ASP A 44 -32.13 22.88 56.59
C ASP A 44 -32.72 24.18 57.14
N ALA A 45 -32.70 25.26 56.35
CA ALA A 45 -33.31 26.53 56.71
C ALA A 45 -34.83 26.41 56.91
N ALA A 46 -35.49 25.59 56.10
CA ALA A 46 -36.92 25.29 56.23
C ALA A 46 -37.23 24.23 57.30
N LYS A 47 -36.21 23.66 57.97
CA LYS A 47 -36.32 22.65 59.03
C LYS A 47 -37.20 21.45 58.65
N VAL A 48 -37.09 21.02 57.40
CA VAL A 48 -37.94 19.93 56.86
C VAL A 48 -37.46 18.55 57.33
N GLY A 49 -36.21 18.44 57.81
CA GLY A 49 -35.63 17.20 58.34
C GLY A 49 -35.28 16.17 57.27
N VAL A 50 -34.94 16.62 56.06
CA VAL A 50 -34.64 15.78 54.90
C VAL A 50 -33.20 16.00 54.45
N GLU A 51 -32.49 14.92 54.13
CA GLU A 51 -31.14 14.94 53.57
C GLU A 51 -31.20 14.71 52.05
N ILE A 52 -30.59 15.60 51.29
CA ILE A 52 -30.48 15.51 49.83
C ILE A 52 -29.16 14.82 49.49
N VAL A 53 -29.26 13.55 49.12
CA VAL A 53 -28.10 12.70 48.80
C VAL A 53 -27.54 12.99 47.40
N HIS A 54 -28.39 13.34 46.44
CA HIS A 54 -27.96 13.59 45.07
C HIS A 54 -29.00 14.40 44.27
N VAL A 55 -28.54 15.36 43.48
CA VAL A 55 -29.36 16.06 42.47
C VAL A 55 -28.81 15.80 41.07
N GLY A 56 -29.57 15.05 40.28
CA GLY A 56 -29.29 14.80 38.87
C GLY A 56 -30.05 15.75 37.96
N LEU A 57 -29.36 16.40 37.03
CA LEU A 57 -29.98 17.21 35.98
C LEU A 57 -30.41 16.30 34.81
N GLN A 58 -31.71 16.12 34.64
CA GLN A 58 -32.28 15.29 33.56
C GLN A 58 -33.01 16.16 32.51
N GLY A 59 -32.87 15.81 31.23
CA GLY A 59 -33.67 16.42 30.16
C GLY A 59 -33.37 17.88 29.81
N ILE A 60 -32.12 18.34 29.95
CA ILE A 60 -31.75 19.67 29.44
C ILE A 60 -31.68 19.60 27.91
N HIS A 61 -32.57 20.33 27.25
CA HIS A 61 -32.60 20.49 25.81
C HIS A 61 -32.32 21.95 25.44
N PRO A 62 -31.66 22.21 24.30
CA PRO A 62 -31.58 23.56 23.76
C PRO A 62 -32.99 24.13 23.52
N PRO A 63 -33.19 25.45 23.65
CA PRO A 63 -34.41 26.11 23.21
C PRO A 63 -34.74 25.77 21.75
N VAL A 64 -36.04 25.69 21.42
CA VAL A 64 -36.52 25.22 20.11
C VAL A 64 -35.98 26.08 18.95
N GLU A 65 -35.76 27.37 19.20
CA GLU A 65 -35.24 28.35 18.22
C GLU A 65 -33.80 28.07 17.78
N VAL A 66 -32.98 27.44 18.64
CA VAL A 66 -31.56 27.19 18.36
C VAL A 66 -31.25 25.70 18.14
N ALA A 67 -32.22 24.81 18.38
CA ALA A 67 -32.02 23.36 18.32
C ALA A 67 -31.45 22.89 16.97
N GLU A 68 -31.93 23.44 15.85
CA GLU A 68 -31.45 23.11 14.50
C GLU A 68 -29.98 23.51 14.31
N ALA A 69 -29.63 24.77 14.63
CA ALA A 69 -28.26 25.26 14.56
C ALA A 69 -27.29 24.49 15.47
N TYR A 70 -27.72 24.13 16.69
CA TYR A 70 -26.93 23.28 17.59
C TYR A 70 -26.70 21.88 17.01
N GLN A 71 -27.74 21.29 16.41
CA GLN A 71 -27.63 19.97 15.78
C GLN A 71 -26.69 20.00 14.57
N GLU A 72 -26.71 21.06 13.77
CA GLU A 72 -25.79 21.25 12.65
C GLU A 72 -24.33 21.32 13.10
N VAL A 73 -24.02 22.07 14.15
CA VAL A 73 -22.65 22.15 14.69
C VAL A 73 -22.17 20.78 15.17
N ILE A 74 -23.01 20.05 15.90
CA ILE A 74 -22.67 18.68 16.36
C ILE A 74 -22.43 17.76 15.16
N ALA A 75 -23.32 17.81 14.17
CA ALA A 75 -23.19 16.99 12.96
C ALA A 75 -21.91 17.33 12.19
N ALA A 76 -21.56 18.62 12.08
CA ALA A 76 -20.33 19.08 11.43
C ALA A 76 -19.07 18.60 12.18
N VAL A 77 -19.06 18.68 13.52
CA VAL A 77 -17.96 18.18 14.36
C VAL A 77 -17.82 16.67 14.22
N GLN A 78 -18.92 15.92 14.25
CA GLN A 78 -18.91 14.47 14.02
C GLN A 78 -18.38 14.12 12.64
N LYS A 79 -18.82 14.84 11.60
CA LYS A 79 -18.35 14.65 10.22
C LYS A 79 -16.86 14.93 10.08
N LYS A 80 -16.35 16.00 10.70
CA LYS A 80 -14.92 16.30 10.77
C LYS A 80 -14.15 15.16 11.44
N GLN A 81 -14.64 14.67 12.58
CA GLN A 81 -13.98 13.59 13.30
C GLN A 81 -13.97 12.28 12.49
N ALA A 82 -15.10 11.95 11.84
CA ALA A 82 -15.20 10.80 10.95
C ALA A 82 -14.24 10.91 9.76
N ALA A 83 -14.12 12.09 9.15
CA ALA A 83 -13.19 12.33 8.06
C ALA A 83 -11.72 12.10 8.50
N ILE A 84 -11.35 12.60 9.68
CA ILE A 84 -9.99 12.39 10.24
C ILE A 84 -9.74 10.90 10.50
N MET A 85 -10.70 10.20 11.11
CA MET A 85 -10.57 8.77 11.41
C MET A 85 -10.47 7.92 10.14
N ASN A 86 -11.24 8.26 9.10
CA ASN A 86 -11.17 7.57 7.81
C ASN A 86 -9.80 7.78 7.14
N ALA A 87 -9.28 9.01 7.14
CA ALA A 87 -7.95 9.29 6.59
C ALA A 87 -6.85 8.54 7.35
N GLN A 88 -6.97 8.41 8.68
CA GLN A 88 -6.04 7.63 9.49
C GLN A 88 -6.13 6.12 9.19
N ALA A 89 -7.35 5.60 9.01
CA ALA A 89 -7.57 4.21 8.65
C ALA A 89 -6.99 3.89 7.26
N GLU A 90 -7.19 4.78 6.29
CA GLU A 90 -6.64 4.64 4.94
C GLU A 90 -5.11 4.69 4.96
N ARG A 91 -4.51 5.67 5.66
CA ARG A 91 -3.05 5.72 5.88
C ARG A 91 -2.55 4.39 6.43
N ASN A 92 -3.15 3.89 7.51
CA ASN A 92 -2.70 2.66 8.15
C ASN A 92 -2.83 1.46 7.22
N THR A 93 -3.92 1.38 6.46
CA THR A 93 -4.15 0.30 5.50
C THR A 93 -3.06 0.30 4.42
N ASN A 94 -2.74 1.45 3.85
CA ASN A 94 -1.69 1.58 2.84
C ASN A 94 -0.31 1.23 3.38
N LEU A 95 0.02 1.67 4.61
CA LEU A 95 1.31 1.33 5.22
C LEU A 95 1.42 -0.17 5.55
N ILE A 96 0.32 -0.79 5.98
CA ILE A 96 0.27 -2.24 6.24
C ILE A 96 0.36 -3.03 4.94
N SER A 97 -0.34 -2.62 3.86
CA SER A 97 -0.25 -3.31 2.57
C SER A 97 1.17 -3.24 2.00
N LEU A 98 1.82 -2.08 2.10
CA LEU A 98 3.15 -1.86 1.56
C LEU A 98 4.23 -2.70 2.27
N CYS A 99 4.30 -2.64 3.61
CA CYS A 99 5.44 -3.18 4.37
C CYS A 99 5.06 -4.09 5.55
N GLY A 100 3.77 -4.39 5.73
CA GLY A 100 3.26 -5.32 6.76
C GLY A 100 3.07 -4.72 8.16
N GLY A 101 3.30 -3.41 8.36
CA GLY A 101 3.03 -2.76 9.64
C GLY A 101 3.42 -1.29 9.70
N VAL A 102 2.63 -0.48 10.43
CA VAL A 102 2.83 0.97 10.54
C VAL A 102 4.20 1.33 11.12
N LYS A 103 4.62 0.68 12.22
CA LYS A 103 5.93 0.94 12.85
C LYS A 103 7.09 0.65 11.91
N LYS A 104 7.03 -0.46 11.18
CA LYS A 104 8.06 -0.82 10.18
C LYS A 104 8.11 0.20 9.04
N ALA A 105 6.95 0.73 8.64
CA ALA A 105 6.88 1.77 7.61
C ALA A 105 7.59 3.04 8.04
N ASP A 106 7.33 3.50 9.27
CA ASP A 106 7.96 4.69 9.83
C ASP A 106 9.49 4.48 9.99
N GLU A 107 9.92 3.32 10.50
CA GLU A 107 11.34 2.96 10.61
C GLU A 107 12.05 2.93 9.23
N LEU A 108 11.41 2.35 8.22
CA LEU A 108 11.93 2.32 6.84
C LEU A 108 12.01 3.72 6.24
N TYR A 109 11.00 4.56 6.46
CA TYR A 109 10.97 5.92 5.97
C TYR A 109 12.09 6.76 6.58
N ASP A 110 12.28 6.67 7.90
CA ASP A 110 13.35 7.37 8.61
C ASP A 110 14.72 6.95 8.08
N LEU A 111 14.91 5.65 7.88
CA LEU A 111 16.19 5.11 7.42
C LEU A 111 16.46 5.46 5.96
N ALA A 112 15.44 5.41 5.10
CA ALA A 112 15.54 5.87 3.71
C ALA A 112 15.88 7.37 3.62
N THR A 113 15.27 8.19 4.48
CA THR A 113 15.53 9.63 4.55
C THR A 113 16.97 9.91 4.98
N ARG A 114 17.46 9.22 6.02
CA ARG A 114 18.86 9.34 6.47
C ARG A 114 19.84 8.88 5.39
N TYR A 115 19.54 7.77 4.72
CA TYR A 115 20.35 7.28 3.61
C TYR A 115 20.42 8.30 2.47
N GLN A 116 19.30 8.90 2.10
CA GLN A 116 19.25 9.92 1.04
C GLN A 116 20.09 11.14 1.41
N HIS A 117 19.91 11.69 2.61
CA HIS A 117 20.71 12.84 3.06
C HIS A 117 22.20 12.53 3.15
N ALA A 118 22.57 11.36 3.67
CA ALA A 118 23.97 10.95 3.72
C ALA A 118 24.56 10.82 2.31
N ARG A 119 23.77 10.30 1.36
CA ARG A 119 24.17 10.12 -0.05
C ARG A 119 24.40 11.46 -0.73
N GLU A 120 23.54 12.44 -0.47
CA GLU A 120 23.67 13.81 -0.97
C GLU A 120 24.89 14.53 -0.36
N ALA A 121 25.21 14.25 0.90
CA ALA A 121 26.36 14.82 1.60
C ALA A 121 27.70 14.11 1.30
N GLU A 122 27.71 13.08 0.44
CA GLU A 122 28.87 12.22 0.16
C GLU A 122 29.56 11.67 1.43
N ASP A 123 28.76 11.37 2.46
CA ASP A 123 29.27 10.89 3.75
C ASP A 123 29.82 9.46 3.65
N ALA A 124 30.91 9.16 4.36
CA ALA A 124 31.44 7.81 4.52
C ALA A 124 30.41 6.85 5.16
N GLY A 125 29.44 7.38 5.90
CA GLY A 125 28.34 6.62 6.51
C GLY A 125 27.32 6.01 5.52
N VAL A 126 27.32 6.43 4.25
CA VAL A 126 26.32 6.01 3.24
C VAL A 126 26.29 4.50 3.04
N VAL A 127 27.46 3.87 3.01
CA VAL A 127 27.56 2.41 2.79
C VAL A 127 26.91 1.65 3.94
N GLN A 128 27.09 2.13 5.17
CA GLN A 128 26.51 1.49 6.36
C GLN A 128 24.99 1.68 6.40
N LEU A 129 24.51 2.90 6.17
CA LEU A 129 23.08 3.20 6.08
C LEU A 129 22.40 2.40 4.95
N GLY A 130 23.07 2.26 3.81
CA GLY A 130 22.56 1.44 2.71
C GLY A 130 22.43 -0.03 3.07
N ARG A 131 23.35 -0.60 3.85
CA ARG A 131 23.24 -1.97 4.36
C ARG A 131 22.08 -2.13 5.33
N GLU A 132 21.93 -1.18 6.26
CA GLU A 132 20.82 -1.20 7.21
C GLU A 132 19.48 -1.07 6.49
N LEU A 133 19.39 -0.22 5.45
CA LEU A 133 18.21 -0.06 4.62
C LEU A 133 17.85 -1.35 3.89
N ASN A 134 18.83 -1.96 3.23
CA ASN A 134 18.63 -3.22 2.54
C ASN A 134 18.17 -4.32 3.51
N GLY A 135 18.74 -4.36 4.71
CA GLY A 135 18.32 -5.29 5.77
C GLY A 135 16.88 -5.04 6.23
N ALA A 136 16.48 -3.78 6.40
CA ALA A 136 15.12 -3.43 6.77
C ALA A 136 14.11 -3.76 5.65
N VAL A 137 14.45 -3.47 4.39
CA VAL A 137 13.63 -3.79 3.21
C VAL A 137 13.48 -5.31 3.04
N ALA A 138 14.55 -6.08 3.26
CA ALA A 138 14.50 -7.54 3.18
C ALA A 138 13.59 -8.18 4.26
N ASN A 139 13.43 -7.52 5.41
CA ASN A 139 12.56 -7.97 6.51
C ASN A 139 11.18 -7.29 6.49
N ALA A 140 10.90 -6.45 5.48
CA ALA A 140 9.58 -5.87 5.27
C ALA A 140 8.60 -6.95 4.80
N GLY A 141 7.34 -6.82 5.20
CA GLY A 141 6.25 -7.68 4.73
C GLY A 141 5.51 -7.04 3.55
N GLY A 142 4.29 -7.51 3.29
CA GLY A 142 3.38 -6.86 2.33
C GLY A 142 3.85 -6.93 0.89
N GLU A 143 3.56 -5.88 0.12
CA GLU A 143 3.93 -5.74 -1.29
C GLU A 143 5.45 -5.76 -1.50
N ILE A 144 6.23 -5.14 -0.59
CA ILE A 144 7.70 -5.17 -0.68
C ILE A 144 8.23 -6.61 -0.66
N PHE A 145 7.69 -7.44 0.23
CA PHE A 145 8.07 -8.86 0.30
C PHE A 145 7.72 -9.62 -0.97
N GLN A 146 6.54 -9.37 -1.54
CA GLN A 146 6.09 -10.00 -2.79
C GLN A 146 7.05 -9.66 -3.93
N ILE A 147 7.30 -8.37 -4.15
CA ILE A 147 8.22 -7.89 -5.19
C ILE A 147 9.61 -8.49 -5.03
N LEU A 148 10.14 -8.51 -3.80
CA LEU A 148 11.47 -9.05 -3.53
C LEU A 148 11.52 -10.56 -3.79
N THR A 149 10.50 -11.31 -3.37
CA THR A 149 10.43 -12.76 -3.57
C THR A 149 10.28 -13.12 -5.04
N GLU A 150 9.49 -12.37 -5.80
CA GLU A 150 9.35 -12.52 -7.25
C GLU A 150 10.68 -12.26 -7.95
N ALA A 151 11.35 -11.16 -7.62
CA ALA A 151 12.66 -10.83 -8.19
C ALA A 151 13.72 -11.90 -7.87
N GLN A 152 13.72 -12.41 -6.64
CA GLN A 152 14.62 -13.50 -6.23
C GLN A 152 14.33 -14.81 -6.98
N SER A 153 13.04 -15.14 -7.16
CA SER A 153 12.63 -16.33 -7.90
C SER A 153 13.05 -16.25 -9.36
N ALA A 154 12.81 -15.11 -10.01
CA ALA A 154 13.24 -14.87 -11.39
C ALA A 154 14.77 -14.94 -11.54
N ALA A 155 15.52 -14.36 -10.61
CA ALA A 155 16.97 -14.43 -10.59
C ALA A 155 17.47 -15.87 -10.43
N PHE A 156 16.87 -16.63 -9.50
CA PHE A 156 17.20 -18.03 -9.27
C PHE A 156 16.92 -18.88 -10.51
N GLU A 157 15.75 -18.72 -11.11
CA GLU A 157 15.37 -19.41 -12.34
C GLU A 157 16.39 -19.15 -13.47
N LYS A 158 16.74 -17.89 -13.70
CA LYS A 158 17.72 -17.51 -14.73
C LYS A 158 19.09 -18.17 -14.49
N ILE A 159 19.56 -18.20 -13.24
CA ILE A 159 20.83 -18.84 -12.88
C ILE A 159 20.76 -20.35 -13.10
N VAL A 160 19.68 -20.99 -12.67
CA VAL A 160 19.48 -22.44 -12.80
C VAL A 160 19.39 -22.84 -14.27
N LEU A 161 18.63 -22.11 -15.08
CA LEU A 161 18.52 -22.35 -16.53
C LEU A 161 19.86 -22.14 -17.25
N ALA A 162 20.60 -21.08 -16.92
CA ALA A 162 21.92 -20.83 -17.49
C ALA A 162 22.90 -21.97 -17.14
N LYS A 163 22.89 -22.43 -15.88
CA LYS A 163 23.71 -23.56 -15.43
C LYS A 163 23.31 -24.87 -16.12
N ALA A 164 22.01 -25.17 -16.20
CA ALA A 164 21.50 -26.36 -16.88
C ALA A 164 21.87 -26.37 -18.37
N THR A 165 21.75 -25.22 -19.04
CA THR A 165 22.14 -25.05 -20.45
C THR A 165 23.64 -25.27 -20.63
N GLY A 166 24.47 -24.73 -19.72
CA GLY A 166 25.92 -24.94 -19.74
C GLY A 166 26.30 -26.41 -19.55
N MET A 167 25.65 -27.12 -18.63
CA MET A 167 25.86 -28.57 -18.43
C MET A 167 25.45 -29.36 -19.68
N ARG A 168 24.26 -29.09 -20.24
CA ARG A 168 23.82 -29.74 -21.48
C ARG A 168 24.80 -29.52 -22.64
N PHE A 169 25.31 -28.29 -22.79
CA PHE A 169 26.29 -27.98 -23.83
C PHE A 169 27.61 -28.73 -23.61
N ALA A 170 28.08 -28.83 -22.36
CA ALA A 170 29.27 -29.60 -22.02
C ALA A 170 29.11 -31.09 -22.36
N ASP A 171 27.97 -31.68 -22.00
CA ASP A 171 27.65 -33.08 -22.30
C ASP A 171 27.56 -33.32 -23.82
N GLN A 172 26.93 -32.40 -24.56
CA GLN A 172 26.86 -32.47 -26.02
C GLN A 172 28.23 -32.34 -26.68
N LEU A 173 29.12 -31.50 -26.14
CA LEU A 173 30.48 -31.36 -26.65
C LEU A 173 31.29 -32.65 -26.43
N GLU A 174 31.09 -33.32 -25.31
CA GLU A 174 31.71 -34.63 -25.04
C GLU A 174 31.19 -35.70 -26.00
N ALA A 175 29.86 -35.80 -26.18
CA ALA A 175 29.25 -36.71 -27.13
C ALA A 175 29.70 -36.46 -28.57
N TYR A 176 29.82 -35.19 -28.97
CA TYR A 176 30.35 -34.82 -30.29
C TYR A 176 31.81 -35.24 -30.48
N ARG A 177 32.67 -35.00 -29.47
CA ARG A 177 34.08 -35.42 -29.52
C ARG A 177 34.22 -36.94 -29.64
N ALA A 178 33.30 -37.71 -29.06
CA ALA A 178 33.29 -39.17 -29.15
C ALA A 178 32.69 -39.70 -30.46
N GLY A 179 31.60 -39.09 -30.96
CA GLY A 179 30.79 -39.61 -32.07
C GLY A 179 30.93 -38.90 -33.42
N GLY A 180 31.56 -37.72 -33.47
CA GLY A 180 31.82 -36.96 -34.69
C GLY A 180 30.58 -36.74 -35.58
N ASP A 181 30.68 -37.12 -36.86
CA ASP A 181 29.64 -36.90 -37.87
C ASP A 181 28.34 -37.69 -37.61
N ILE A 182 28.43 -38.82 -36.91
CA ILE A 182 27.26 -39.64 -36.54
C ILE A 182 26.39 -38.86 -35.55
N PHE A 183 27.02 -38.25 -34.54
CA PHE A 183 26.33 -37.40 -33.57
C PHE A 183 25.63 -36.23 -34.25
N LEU A 184 26.32 -35.54 -35.16
CA LEU A 184 25.73 -34.41 -35.92
C LEU A 184 24.51 -34.83 -36.74
N SER A 185 24.59 -35.97 -37.44
CA SER A 185 23.49 -36.47 -38.28
C SER A 185 22.28 -36.87 -37.43
N GLN A 186 22.49 -37.58 -36.32
CA GLN A 186 21.42 -37.95 -35.39
C GLN A 186 20.80 -36.72 -34.73
N HIS A 187 21.61 -35.75 -34.28
CA HIS A 187 21.11 -34.54 -33.66
C HIS A 187 20.26 -33.70 -34.64
N ARG A 188 20.69 -33.58 -35.91
CA ARG A 188 19.89 -32.90 -36.96
C ARG A 188 18.57 -33.60 -37.22
N LEU A 189 18.56 -34.92 -37.29
CA LEU A 189 17.33 -35.70 -37.48
C LEU A 189 16.38 -35.58 -36.28
N ALA A 190 16.90 -35.61 -35.05
CA ALA A 190 16.10 -35.40 -33.83
C ALA A 190 15.50 -33.99 -33.77
N MET A 191 16.28 -32.96 -34.08
CA MET A 191 15.78 -31.58 -34.17
C MET A 191 14.72 -31.43 -35.26
N LEU A 192 14.89 -32.12 -36.40
CA LEU A 192 13.89 -32.17 -37.45
C LEU A 192 12.62 -32.85 -36.93
N GLU A 193 12.71 -34.03 -36.31
CA GLU A 193 11.55 -34.73 -35.75
C GLU A 193 10.78 -33.88 -34.72
N GLU A 194 11.48 -33.13 -33.85
CA GLU A 194 10.87 -32.29 -32.82
C GLU A 194 10.18 -31.05 -33.40
N THR A 195 10.79 -30.40 -34.39
CA THR A 195 10.31 -29.11 -34.95
C THR A 195 9.43 -29.26 -36.19
N LEU A 196 9.53 -30.38 -36.91
CA LEU A 196 8.75 -30.65 -38.12
C LEU A 196 7.22 -30.67 -37.88
N PRO A 197 6.68 -31.10 -36.72
CA PRO A 197 5.24 -31.02 -36.46
C PRO A 197 4.66 -29.61 -36.53
N SER A 198 5.39 -28.61 -36.00
CA SER A 198 4.97 -27.20 -35.95
C SER A 198 5.41 -26.39 -37.18
N ALA A 199 6.36 -26.89 -37.96
CA ALA A 199 6.80 -26.26 -39.19
C ALA A 199 5.74 -26.35 -40.31
N ARG A 200 5.57 -25.26 -41.06
CA ARG A 200 4.71 -25.22 -42.25
C ARG A 200 5.37 -26.01 -43.39
N LYS A 201 4.70 -27.04 -43.89
CA LYS A 201 5.23 -27.98 -44.89
C LYS A 201 4.76 -27.61 -46.29
N PHE A 202 5.68 -27.55 -47.24
CA PHE A 202 5.38 -27.40 -48.66
C PHE A 202 5.94 -28.61 -49.41
N VAL A 203 5.11 -29.26 -50.22
CA VAL A 203 5.52 -30.36 -51.10
C VAL A 203 5.47 -29.82 -52.52
N VAL A 204 6.63 -29.66 -53.14
CA VAL A 204 6.74 -29.21 -54.53
C VAL A 204 6.95 -30.44 -55.40
N ILE A 205 5.99 -30.73 -56.27
CA ILE A 205 6.08 -31.79 -57.28
C ILE A 205 6.52 -31.10 -58.57
N ALA A 206 7.73 -31.40 -59.04
CA ALA A 206 8.24 -30.92 -60.32
C ALA A 206 8.10 -32.04 -61.35
N GLU A 207 6.96 -32.09 -62.04
CA GLU A 207 6.81 -32.87 -63.27
C GLU A 207 6.85 -31.90 -64.45
N ASP A 208 7.97 -31.96 -65.18
CA ASP A 208 8.24 -31.31 -66.45
C ASP A 208 8.31 -29.78 -66.52
N ALA A 209 9.12 -29.31 -67.47
CA ALA A 209 9.51 -27.91 -67.64
C ALA A 209 8.36 -27.03 -68.15
N ASP A 210 7.50 -26.58 -67.25
CA ASP A 210 6.72 -25.33 -67.34
C ASP A 210 6.19 -24.97 -65.94
N ALA A 211 7.11 -24.56 -65.06
CA ALA A 211 6.76 -24.16 -63.70
C ALA A 211 6.22 -22.73 -63.70
N GLU A 212 4.90 -22.60 -63.88
CA GLU A 212 4.17 -21.37 -63.59
C GLU A 212 4.33 -21.05 -62.08
N VAL A 213 5.07 -19.97 -61.85
CA VAL A 213 5.25 -19.28 -60.56
C VAL A 213 3.87 -18.82 -60.05
N TYR A 214 3.66 -18.75 -58.72
CA TYR A 214 2.92 -17.72 -57.95
C TYR A 214 2.27 -18.32 -56.68
N ILE A 215 2.07 -17.66 -55.54
CA ILE A 215 2.48 -16.38 -54.92
C ILE A 215 2.48 -16.69 -53.42
N ILE A 216 3.46 -16.15 -52.70
CA ILE A 216 3.44 -16.15 -51.24
C ILE A 216 2.36 -15.15 -50.78
N ASP A 217 1.25 -15.64 -50.22
CA ASP A 217 0.30 -14.80 -49.51
C ASP A 217 0.69 -14.70 -48.02
N LEU A 218 1.11 -13.50 -47.62
CA LEU A 218 1.54 -13.10 -46.29
C LEU A 218 0.42 -12.39 -45.52
N GLN A 219 -0.80 -12.92 -45.54
CA GLN A 219 -1.83 -12.45 -44.60
C GLN A 219 -1.52 -12.92 -43.17
N LYS A 220 -0.67 -12.11 -42.50
CA LYS A 220 -0.58 -11.75 -41.06
C LYS A 220 -1.00 -12.81 -40.02
N SER A 221 -0.23 -13.04 -38.95
CA SER A 221 0.27 -12.03 -38.01
C SER A 221 1.76 -12.19 -37.72
N GLU A 222 2.52 -11.10 -37.90
CA GLU A 222 3.75 -10.89 -37.15
C GLU A 222 3.37 -10.58 -35.71
N GLU A 223 3.83 -11.38 -34.75
CA GLU A 223 4.16 -10.87 -33.43
C GLU A 223 5.46 -11.55 -32.94
N ASP A 224 6.50 -10.72 -32.82
CA ASP A 224 7.68 -10.86 -31.96
C ASP A 224 8.73 -11.95 -32.24
N SER A 225 9.31 -11.97 -33.44
CA SER A 225 10.68 -12.50 -33.57
C SER A 225 11.46 -11.82 -34.68
N LEU A 226 12.69 -11.43 -34.36
CA LEU A 226 13.76 -10.84 -35.19
C LEU A 226 13.98 -9.32 -35.11
N TYR A 227 12.99 -8.46 -34.80
CA TYR A 227 13.25 -7.00 -34.66
C TYR A 227 13.82 -6.54 -33.30
N LYS A 228 13.81 -7.38 -32.25
CA LYS A 228 14.54 -7.10 -31.00
C LYS A 228 15.99 -7.58 -31.02
N LEU A 229 16.42 -8.29 -32.08
CA LEU A 229 17.79 -8.77 -32.19
C LEU A 229 18.77 -7.74 -32.79
N ASN A 230 18.30 -6.57 -33.24
CA ASN A 230 19.14 -5.63 -33.98
C ASN A 230 18.99 -4.13 -33.62
N LEU A 231 18.17 -3.76 -32.64
CA LEU A 231 18.12 -2.37 -32.14
C LEU A 231 19.17 -2.09 -31.06
N ASP A 232 19.45 -3.06 -30.18
CA ASP A 232 20.53 -2.95 -29.17
C ASP A 232 21.94 -2.88 -29.79
N ALA A 233 22.08 -3.36 -31.04
CA ALA A 233 23.35 -3.34 -31.77
C ALA A 233 23.62 -2.02 -32.50
N LEU A 234 22.62 -1.14 -32.69
CA LEU A 234 22.74 0.10 -33.44
C LEU A 234 22.69 1.37 -32.58
N GLU A 235 22.13 1.34 -31.37
CA GLU A 235 22.17 2.52 -30.48
C GLU A 235 23.58 2.83 -29.93
N ASN A 236 24.49 1.85 -29.93
CA ASN A 236 25.87 2.00 -29.41
C ASN A 236 26.90 2.50 -30.45
N MET A 237 26.48 2.94 -31.64
CA MET A 237 27.41 3.38 -32.71
C MET A 237 27.24 4.84 -33.18
N THR A 238 26.34 5.64 -32.58
CA THR A 238 26.08 7.03 -33.03
C THR A 238 26.16 8.11 -31.95
N ASP A 239 26.77 7.83 -30.80
CA ASP A 239 27.27 8.88 -29.88
C ASP A 239 28.74 9.21 -30.24
N ARG A 240 28.93 9.91 -31.38
CA ARG A 240 30.15 10.63 -31.79
C ARG A 240 29.82 11.71 -32.81
#